data_AF-A0A5S9MIV6-F1
#
_entry.id   AF-A0A5S9MIV6-F1
#
_cell.length_a   1.000
_cell.length_b   1.000
_cell.length_c   1.000
_cell.angle_alpha   90.00
_cell.angle_beta   90.00
_cell.angle_gamma   90.00
#
_symmetry.space_group_name_H-M   'P 1'
#
loop_
_entity.id
_entity.type
_entity.pdbx_description
1 polymer ?
#
loop_
_entity_poly.entity_id
_entity_poly.type
_entity_poly.pdbx_seq_one_letter_code
_entity_poly.pdbx_strand_id
1 'polypeptide(L)'
;MSIIALAAATCLLFGWQEFLLVQGPIFLISGSIGVWLFYVQHTFEDSYFEADEHWNYVQAAVEGSSFYKLPKLLQWLTGNIGYHHVHHLSPRVPNYHLEHAHDHSEPLQNVPTITLKTSIESMKFRLWDEETKAFVTF
;
A
#
# COMPACT_ATOMS: atom_id res chain seq x y z
N MET A 1 -11.25 -9.65 -24.35
CA MET A 1 -12.53 -9.65 -25.09
C MET A 1 -13.75 -9.70 -24.18
N SER A 2 -13.80 -10.53 -23.14
CA SER A 2 -15.00 -10.70 -22.28
C SER A 2 -15.42 -9.43 -21.52
N ILE A 3 -14.49 -8.64 -20.99
CA ILE A 3 -14.81 -7.40 -20.26
C ILE A 3 -15.45 -6.36 -21.18
N ILE A 4 -14.91 -6.19 -22.39
CA ILE A 4 -15.45 -5.26 -23.39
C ILE A 4 -16.84 -5.71 -23.82
N ALA A 5 -17.03 -7.01 -24.06
CA ALA A 5 -18.33 -7.57 -24.42
C ALA A 5 -19.37 -7.36 -23.31
N LEU A 6 -18.97 -7.57 -22.05
CA LEU A 6 -19.84 -7.33 -20.89
C LEU A 6 -20.21 -5.85 -20.75
N ALA A 7 -19.23 -4.95 -20.84
CA ALA A 7 -19.46 -3.51 -20.76
C ALA A 7 -20.38 -3.02 -21.89
N ALA A 8 -20.13 -3.47 -23.13
CA ALA A 8 -20.98 -3.17 -24.28
C ALA A 8 -22.41 -3.69 -24.08
N ALA A 9 -22.57 -4.93 -23.62
CA ALA A 9 -23.89 -5.51 -23.35
C ALA A 9 -24.65 -4.71 -22.28
N THR A 10 -24.00 -4.33 -21.18
CA THR A 10 -24.63 -3.53 -20.13
C THR A 10 -25.00 -2.12 -20.61
N CYS A 11 -24.15 -1.47 -21.41
CA CYS A 11 -24.46 -0.18 -22.00
C CYS A 11 -25.64 -0.25 -22.97
N LEU A 12 -25.76 -1.33 -23.75
CA LEU A 12 -26.88 -1.55 -24.67
C LEU A 12 -28.20 -1.84 -23.93
N LEU A 13 -28.14 -2.56 -22.81
CA LEU A 13 -29.33 -2.94 -22.04
C LEU A 13 -29.87 -1.79 -21.16
N PHE A 14 -28.98 -0.99 -20.57
CA PHE A 14 -29.34 -0.02 -19.53
C PHE A 14 -28.99 1.43 -19.87
N GLY A 15 -28.26 1.66 -20.97
CA GLY A 15 -27.71 2.98 -21.32
C GLY A 15 -26.30 3.19 -20.76
N TRP A 16 -25.48 3.93 -21.50
CA TRP A 16 -24.10 4.20 -21.11
C TRP A 16 -24.00 5.17 -19.93
N GLN A 17 -24.99 6.05 -19.74
CA GLN A 17 -25.04 6.96 -18.59
C GLN A 17 -25.19 6.17 -17.28
N GLU A 18 -26.13 5.23 -17.23
CA GLU A 18 -26.35 4.38 -16.04
C GLU A 18 -25.13 3.49 -15.76
N PHE A 19 -24.52 2.96 -16.82
CA PHE A 19 -23.25 2.25 -16.69
C PHE A 19 -22.18 3.11 -16.01
N LEU A 20 -22.01 4.37 -16.43
CA LEU A 20 -21.02 5.27 -15.82
C LEU A 20 -21.39 5.70 -14.39
N LEU A 21 -22.68 5.92 -14.11
CA LEU A 21 -23.13 6.27 -12.76
C LEU A 21 -22.88 5.16 -11.75
N VAL A 22 -22.87 3.90 -12.19
CA VAL A 22 -22.52 2.75 -11.33
C VAL A 22 -21.02 2.47 -11.34
N GLN A 23 -20.43 2.28 -12.52
CA GLN A 23 -19.03 1.86 -12.64
C GLN A 23 -18.06 2.99 -12.27
N GLY A 24 -18.38 4.24 -12.61
CA GLY A 24 -17.53 5.40 -12.32
C GLY A 24 -17.18 5.52 -10.83
N PRO A 25 -18.16 5.60 -9.92
CA PRO A 25 -17.90 5.61 -8.48
C PRO A 25 -17.16 4.37 -7.98
N ILE A 26 -17.50 3.18 -8.49
CA ILE A 26 -16.80 1.93 -8.13
C ILE A 26 -15.31 2.03 -8.49
N PHE A 27 -14.99 2.46 -9.71
CA PHE A 27 -13.61 2.62 -10.18
C PHE A 27 -12.86 3.70 -9.38
N LEU A 28 -13.50 4.84 -9.13
CA LEU A 28 -12.89 5.92 -8.37
C LEU A 28 -12.57 5.48 -6.94
N ILE A 29 -13.55 4.92 -6.23
CA ILE A 29 -13.36 4.50 -4.83
C ILE A 29 -12.34 3.37 -4.72
N SER A 30 -12.48 2.32 -5.54
CA SER A 30 -11.55 1.19 -5.51
C SER A 30 -10.13 1.59 -5.93
N GLY A 31 -10.01 2.45 -6.95
CA GLY A 31 -8.73 3.00 -7.40
C GLY A 31 -8.06 3.85 -6.32
N SER A 32 -8.81 4.75 -5.68
CA SER A 32 -8.30 5.57 -4.58
C SER A 32 -7.84 4.73 -3.39
N ILE A 33 -8.62 3.72 -2.99
CA ILE A 33 -8.23 2.79 -1.92
C ILE A 33 -6.98 2.00 -2.31
N GLY A 34 -6.89 1.54 -3.56
CA GLY A 34 -5.71 0.86 -4.09
C GLY A 34 -4.45 1.73 -3.96
N VAL A 35 -4.50 2.96 -4.48
CA VAL A 35 -3.40 3.93 -4.36
C VAL A 35 -3.04 4.20 -2.90
N TRP A 36 -4.04 4.37 -2.03
CA TRP A 36 -3.84 4.59 -0.61
C TRP A 36 -3.06 3.46 0.06
N LEU A 37 -3.43 2.21 -0.19
CA LEU A 37 -2.76 1.04 0.37
C LEU A 37 -1.26 1.02 0.03
N PHE A 38 -0.87 1.42 -1.18
CA PHE A 38 0.55 1.50 -1.54
C PHE A 38 1.25 2.74 -0.98
N TYR A 39 0.56 3.89 -1.01
CA TYR A 39 1.10 5.17 -0.57
C TYR A 39 1.57 5.13 0.89
N VAL A 40 0.69 4.71 1.80
CA VAL A 40 1.01 4.72 3.24
C VAL A 40 2.12 3.72 3.59
N GLN A 41 2.35 2.73 2.73
CA GLN A 41 3.39 1.74 2.93
C GLN A 41 4.80 2.24 2.56
N HIS A 42 4.92 3.37 1.85
CA HIS A 42 6.20 3.98 1.48
C HIS A 42 6.35 5.43 1.93
N THR A 43 5.25 6.07 2.33
CA THR A 43 5.21 7.47 2.74
C THR A 43 4.74 7.60 4.19
N PHE A 44 5.69 7.63 5.11
CA PHE A 44 5.45 7.68 6.55
C PHE A 44 6.58 8.43 7.28
N GLU A 45 6.38 8.75 8.56
CA GLU A 45 7.24 9.68 9.30
C GLU A 45 8.72 9.27 9.29
N ASP A 46 8.99 7.98 9.50
CA ASP A 46 10.33 7.41 9.58
C ASP A 46 10.79 6.73 8.28
N SER A 47 10.29 7.15 7.11
CA SER A 47 10.69 6.53 5.83
C SER A 47 12.19 6.66 5.58
N TYR A 48 12.87 5.54 5.35
CA TYR A 48 14.27 5.53 4.94
C TYR A 48 14.44 5.91 3.45
N PHE A 49 15.16 6.99 3.18
CA PHE A 49 15.60 7.41 1.85
C PHE A 49 17.11 7.69 1.85
N GLU A 50 17.87 6.86 1.12
CA GLU A 50 19.31 7.03 0.96
C GLU A 50 19.75 6.98 -0.51
N ALA A 51 20.85 7.70 -0.78
CA ALA A 51 21.51 7.69 -2.08
C ALA A 51 22.23 6.35 -2.32
N ASP A 52 22.40 6.01 -3.60
CA ASP A 52 22.91 4.71 -4.07
C ASP A 52 24.22 4.26 -3.39
N GLU A 53 25.12 5.19 -3.07
CA GLU A 53 26.41 4.88 -2.41
C GLU A 53 26.27 4.35 -0.97
N HIS A 54 25.17 4.65 -0.28
CA HIS A 54 24.90 4.23 1.10
C HIS A 54 23.73 3.24 1.21
N TRP A 55 23.18 2.80 0.07
CA TRP A 55 21.98 1.99 0.02
C TRP A 55 22.24 0.55 0.41
N ASN A 56 21.46 0.03 1.37
CA ASN A 56 21.49 -1.37 1.78
C ASN A 56 20.14 -2.03 1.52
N TYR A 57 20.11 -3.13 0.76
CA TYR A 57 18.86 -3.81 0.39
C TYR A 57 18.00 -4.22 1.60
N VAL A 58 18.61 -4.77 2.65
CA VAL A 58 17.88 -5.22 3.84
C VAL A 58 17.32 -4.01 4.58
N GLN A 59 18.12 -2.96 4.74
CA GLN A 59 17.68 -1.73 5.39
C GLN A 59 16.56 -1.04 4.59
N ALA A 60 16.71 -0.92 3.28
CA ALA A 60 15.69 -0.36 2.41
C ALA A 60 14.38 -1.17 2.43
N ALA A 61 14.45 -2.49 2.54
CA ALA A 61 13.25 -3.34 2.64
C ALA A 61 12.54 -3.26 3.99
N VAL A 62 13.29 -3.06 5.09
CA VAL A 62 12.78 -3.11 6.47
C VAL A 62 12.44 -1.73 7.02
N GLU A 63 13.23 -0.71 6.69
CA GLU A 63 13.07 0.69 7.14
C GLU A 63 12.47 1.59 6.05
N GLY A 64 12.60 1.23 4.76
CA GLY A 64 12.00 1.96 3.65
C GLY A 64 10.55 1.57 3.34
N SER A 65 9.99 0.62 4.09
CA SER A 65 8.60 0.17 3.97
C SER A 65 7.97 0.05 5.35
N SER A 66 6.70 0.42 5.49
CA SER A 66 5.97 0.24 6.75
C SER A 66 5.19 -1.07 6.79
N PHE A 67 4.94 -1.56 8.01
CA PHE A 67 3.93 -2.56 8.29
C PHE A 67 2.56 -1.90 8.46
N TYR A 68 1.67 -2.04 7.49
CA TYR A 68 0.30 -1.53 7.61
C TYR A 68 -0.58 -2.51 8.39
N LYS A 69 -0.64 -2.31 9.70
CA LYS A 69 -1.42 -3.12 10.64
C LYS A 69 -2.92 -2.84 10.50
N LEU A 70 -3.54 -3.59 9.59
CA LEU A 70 -4.97 -3.58 9.35
C LEU A 70 -5.72 -4.46 10.36
N PRO A 71 -6.97 -4.11 10.72
CA PRO A 71 -7.88 -5.03 11.42
C PRO A 71 -8.04 -6.34 10.62
N LYS A 72 -8.25 -7.47 11.31
CA LYS A 72 -8.25 -8.82 10.70
C LYS A 72 -9.15 -8.96 9.47
N LEU A 73 -10.32 -8.34 9.45
CA LEU A 73 -11.21 -8.35 8.29
C LEU A 73 -10.56 -7.67 7.06
N LEU A 74 -9.97 -6.49 7.25
CA LEU A 74 -9.32 -5.75 6.17
C LEU A 74 -8.00 -6.41 5.76
N GLN A 75 -7.25 -6.96 6.72
CA GLN A 75 -6.06 -7.77 6.45
C GLN A 75 -6.39 -8.95 5.52
N TRP A 76 -7.50 -9.66 5.80
CA TRP A 76 -7.97 -10.76 4.95
C TRP A 76 -8.45 -10.28 3.58
N LEU A 77 -9.28 -9.23 3.52
CA LEU A 77 -9.80 -8.67 2.26
C LEU A 77 -8.68 -8.19 1.32
N THR A 78 -7.61 -7.64 1.89
CA THR A 78 -6.46 -7.14 1.14
C THR A 78 -5.40 -8.22 0.88
N GLY A 79 -5.62 -9.45 1.33
CA GLY A 79 -4.70 -10.56 1.10
C GLY A 79 -3.32 -10.35 1.72
N ASN A 80 -3.27 -9.88 2.97
CA ASN A 80 -2.03 -9.59 3.72
C ASN A 80 -1.14 -8.51 3.10
N ILE A 81 -1.69 -7.59 2.28
CA ILE A 81 -0.91 -6.52 1.64
C ILE A 81 -0.12 -5.68 2.66
N GLY A 82 -0.61 -5.57 3.90
CA GLY A 82 0.01 -4.77 4.95
C GLY A 82 1.41 -5.23 5.38
N TYR A 83 1.78 -6.48 5.11
CA TYR A 83 3.12 -7.04 5.38
C TYR A 83 4.11 -6.75 4.25
N HIS A 84 4.03 -5.54 3.69
CA HIS A 84 4.74 -5.16 2.47
C HIS A 84 6.27 -5.15 2.64
N HIS A 85 6.75 -4.83 3.84
CA HIS A 85 8.17 -4.95 4.20
C HIS A 85 8.71 -6.38 4.06
N VAL A 86 7.91 -7.39 4.44
CA VAL A 86 8.28 -8.81 4.26
C VAL A 86 8.33 -9.17 2.78
N HIS A 87 7.37 -8.67 2.00
CA HIS A 87 7.34 -8.88 0.55
C HIS A 87 8.56 -8.24 -0.14
N HIS A 88 8.95 -7.03 0.26
CA HIS A 88 10.14 -6.37 -0.27
C HIS A 88 11.43 -7.11 0.06
N LEU A 89 11.56 -7.62 1.29
CA LEU A 89 12.72 -8.39 1.70
C LEU A 89 12.79 -9.76 1.01
N SER A 90 11.65 -10.41 0.81
CA SER A 90 11.57 -11.72 0.16
C SER A 90 10.27 -11.88 -0.61
N PRO A 91 10.24 -11.49 -1.90
CA PRO A 91 9.03 -11.61 -2.73
C PRO A 91 8.64 -13.06 -3.04
N ARG A 92 9.48 -14.02 -2.64
CA ARG A 92 9.22 -15.47 -2.74
C ARG A 92 8.27 -15.97 -1.66
N VAL A 93 8.08 -15.23 -0.57
CA VAL A 93 7.11 -15.59 0.48
C VAL A 93 5.71 -15.31 -0.08
N PRO A 94 4.85 -16.34 -0.20
CA PRO A 94 3.50 -16.12 -0.71
C PRO A 94 2.66 -15.34 0.29
N ASN A 95 1.66 -14.59 -0.19
CA ASN A 95 0.85 -13.69 0.63
C ASN A 95 0.26 -14.35 1.89
N TYR A 96 -0.17 -15.61 1.80
CA TYR A 96 -0.75 -16.36 2.93
C TYR A 96 0.28 -16.76 4.02
N HIS A 97 1.58 -16.61 3.77
CA HIS A 97 2.66 -16.84 4.75
C HIS A 97 3.35 -15.55 5.22
N LEU A 98 2.96 -14.38 4.74
CA LEU A 98 3.62 -13.12 5.13
C LEU A 98 3.49 -12.85 6.63
N GLU A 99 2.30 -13.07 7.21
CA GLU A 99 2.07 -12.95 8.66
C GLU A 99 2.97 -13.91 9.43
N HIS A 100 3.03 -15.18 9.01
CA HIS A 100 3.89 -16.17 9.65
C HIS A 100 5.37 -15.77 9.60
N ALA A 101 5.85 -15.26 8.46
CA ALA A 101 7.23 -14.81 8.31
C ALA A 101 7.55 -13.60 9.20
N HIS A 102 6.62 -12.65 9.32
CA HIS A 102 6.72 -11.53 10.24
C HIS A 102 6.79 -12.01 11.70
N ASP A 103 5.85 -12.84 12.12
CA ASP A 103 5.73 -13.30 13.51
C ASP A 103 6.89 -14.18 13.99
N HIS A 104 7.63 -14.81 13.06
CA HIS A 104 8.76 -15.69 13.38
C HIS A 104 10.14 -15.09 13.11
N SER A 105 10.21 -13.80 12.76
CA SER A 105 11.46 -13.09 12.51
C SER A 105 11.48 -11.79 13.28
N GLU A 106 12.23 -11.76 14.39
CA GLU A 106 12.33 -10.57 15.26
C GLU A 106 12.70 -9.28 14.50
N PRO A 107 13.63 -9.27 13.53
CA PRO A 107 13.90 -8.07 12.73
C PRO A 107 12.71 -7.57 11.92
N LEU A 108 11.77 -8.44 11.56
CA LEU A 108 10.58 -8.06 10.78
C LEU A 108 9.46 -7.51 11.64
N GLN A 109 9.53 -7.66 12.97
CA GLN A 109 8.54 -7.14 13.92
C GLN A 109 8.86 -5.72 14.36
N ASN A 110 10.15 -5.35 14.34
CA ASN A 110 10.64 -4.03 14.75
C ASN A 110 10.73 -3.07 13.55
N VAL A 111 9.64 -2.92 12.82
CA VAL A 111 9.54 -2.03 11.65
C VAL A 111 8.57 -0.89 11.87
N PRO A 112 8.71 0.23 11.13
CA PRO A 112 7.74 1.31 11.16
C PRO A 112 6.32 0.77 10.94
N THR A 113 5.43 0.98 11.90
CA THR A 113 4.10 0.38 11.89
C THR A 113 3.02 1.46 11.77
N ILE A 114 2.16 1.30 10.78
CA ILE A 114 1.05 2.21 10.53
C ILE A 114 -0.27 1.49 10.80
N THR A 115 -1.26 2.23 11.29
CA THR A 115 -2.63 1.76 11.52
C THR A 115 -3.58 2.60 10.66
N LEU A 116 -4.85 2.20 10.53
CA LEU A 116 -5.84 3.03 9.83
C LEU A 116 -5.85 4.49 10.33
N LYS A 117 -5.70 4.68 11.64
CA LYS A 117 -5.69 6.01 12.26
C LYS A 117 -4.44 6.80 11.85
N THR A 118 -3.25 6.25 12.07
CA THR A 118 -1.99 6.93 11.76
C THR A 118 -1.75 7.08 10.27
N SER A 119 -2.36 6.22 9.44
CA SER A 119 -2.27 6.33 7.98
C SER A 119 -2.83 7.65 7.46
N ILE A 120 -3.84 8.24 8.13
CA ILE A 120 -4.39 9.54 7.74
C ILE A 120 -3.35 10.66 7.96
N GLU A 121 -2.46 10.50 8.94
CA GLU A 121 -1.37 11.45 9.20
C GLU A 121 -0.36 11.47 8.06
N SER A 122 -0.19 10.35 7.34
CA SER A 122 0.66 10.25 6.14
C SER A 122 0.26 11.20 5.00
N MET A 123 -0.93 11.79 5.02
CA MET A 123 -1.34 12.82 4.06
C MET A 123 -0.54 14.13 4.16
N LYS A 124 0.14 14.34 5.29
CA LYS A 124 0.99 15.51 5.53
C LYS A 124 2.38 15.35 4.93
N PHE A 125 2.85 14.11 4.78
CA PHE A 125 4.17 13.78 4.26
C PHE A 125 4.16 13.86 2.73
N ARG A 126 4.65 14.95 2.15
CA ARG A 126 4.58 15.21 0.70
C ARG A 126 5.92 15.44 0.04
N LEU A 127 6.85 16.08 0.74
CA LEU A 127 8.18 16.37 0.24
C LEU A 127 9.20 15.91 1.26
N TRP A 128 10.14 15.08 0.81
CA TRP A 128 11.27 14.65 1.62
C TRP A 128 12.38 15.69 1.52
N ASP A 129 12.87 16.15 2.65
CA ASP A 129 14.05 17.02 2.76
C ASP A 129 15.27 16.15 3.08
N GLU A 130 16.25 16.14 2.17
CA GLU A 130 17.47 15.34 2.30
C GLU A 130 18.43 15.86 3.39
N GLU A 131 18.40 17.17 3.69
CA GLU A 131 19.26 17.79 4.70
C GLU A 131 18.77 17.44 6.11
N THR A 132 17.46 17.53 6.33
CA THR A 132 16.84 17.23 7.63
C THR A 132 16.43 15.77 7.79
N LYS A 133 16.49 14.97 6.71
CA LYS A 133 16.04 13.57 6.65
C LYS A 133 14.62 13.40 7.20
N ALA A 134 13.74 14.30 6.80
CA ALA A 134 12.36 14.34 7.28
C ALA A 134 11.40 14.83 6.18
N PHE A 135 10.12 14.51 6.35
CA PHE A 135 9.08 15.08 5.51
C PHE A 135 8.72 16.50 5.94
N VAL A 136 8.74 17.44 4.99
CA VAL A 136 8.34 18.83 5.19
C VAL A 136 6.98 19.14 4.55
N THR A 137 6.27 20.09 5.14
CA THR A 137 5.04 20.67 4.59
C THR A 137 5.35 22.00 3.89
N PHE A 138 4.52 22.39 2.92
CA PHE A 138 4.61 23.70 2.25
C PHE A 138 4.27 24.86 3.19
#